data_AF-A0A401LWF7-F1
#
_entry.id   AF-A0A401LWF7-F1
#
_cell.length_a   1.000
_cell.length_b   1.000
_cell.length_c   1.000
_cell.angle_alpha   90.00
_cell.angle_beta   90.00
_cell.angle_gamma   90.00
#
_symmetry.space_group_name_H-M   'P 1'
#
loop_
_entity.id
_entity.type
_entity.pdbx_description
1 polymer ?
#
loop_
_entity_poly.entity_id
_entity_poly.type
_entity_poly.pdbx_seq_one_letter_code
_entity_poly.pdbx_strand_id
1 'polypeptide(L)'
;MQGWSIFHAGDLNNWHWSEESTEEEIRKANGDFLAEVKYLKEKAPNIDLVLFPVDRRMGKNYMKGAKQFIEQIKTTIFVPMHFSEDYEGGNAFYNFAEEAGCRFINITHRGESFEITQ
;
A
#
# COMPACT_ATOMS: atom_id res chain seq x y z
N MET A 1 -13.66 -18.54 -5.51
CA MET A 1 -12.91 -17.80 -4.46
C MET A 1 -13.25 -18.33 -3.07
N GLN A 2 -13.08 -19.63 -2.79
CA GLN A 2 -13.10 -20.09 -1.40
C GLN A 2 -11.65 -20.10 -0.93
N GLY A 3 -11.35 -19.41 0.19
CA GLY A 3 -10.04 -19.44 0.84
C GLY A 3 -9.03 -18.35 0.47
N TRP A 4 -9.44 -17.26 -0.20
CA TRP A 4 -8.59 -16.08 -0.40
C TRP A 4 -9.02 -14.94 0.51
N SER A 5 -8.06 -14.32 1.19
CA SER A 5 -8.20 -13.03 1.88
C SER A 5 -7.72 -11.92 0.96
N ILE A 6 -8.64 -11.07 0.52
CA ILE A 6 -8.35 -9.93 -0.37
C ILE A 6 -8.66 -8.64 0.36
N PHE A 7 -7.70 -7.71 0.34
CA PHE A 7 -7.87 -6.36 0.88
C PHE A 7 -7.66 -5.33 -0.21
N HIS A 8 -8.66 -4.48 -0.38
CA HIS A 8 -8.58 -3.31 -1.24
C HIS A 8 -8.62 -2.07 -0.35
N ALA A 9 -7.52 -1.33 -0.28
CA ALA A 9 -7.39 -0.19 0.62
C ALA A 9 -8.37 0.95 0.31
N GLY A 10 -8.83 1.05 -0.94
CA GLY A 10 -9.49 2.27 -1.42
C GLY A 10 -8.51 3.43 -1.24
N ASP A 11 -8.96 4.47 -0.55
CA ASP A 11 -8.14 5.64 -0.23
C ASP A 11 -7.43 5.53 1.13
N LEU A 12 -7.39 4.37 1.79
CA LEU A 12 -6.63 4.25 3.05
C LEU A 12 -5.12 4.39 2.77
N ASN A 13 -4.52 5.47 3.28
CA ASN A 13 -3.09 5.73 3.23
C ASN A 13 -2.70 6.73 4.32
N ASN A 14 -1.40 6.88 4.57
CA ASN A 14 -0.86 7.92 5.45
C ASN A 14 -0.81 9.28 4.74
N TRP A 15 -1.99 9.81 4.37
CA TRP A 15 -2.13 11.04 3.56
C TRP A 15 -1.65 12.30 4.29
N HIS A 16 -0.36 12.58 4.17
CA HIS A 16 0.23 13.88 4.52
C HIS A 16 1.28 14.27 3.48
N TRP A 17 1.41 15.57 3.26
CA TRP A 17 2.42 16.16 2.39
C TRP A 17 3.47 16.80 3.28
N SER A 18 4.54 16.06 3.61
CA SER A 18 5.52 16.53 4.62
C SER A 18 6.23 17.84 4.26
N GLU A 19 6.14 18.26 3.01
CA GLU A 19 6.72 19.51 2.52
C GLU A 19 5.77 20.70 2.70
N GLU A 20 4.49 20.44 3.01
CA GLU A 20 3.42 21.45 3.15
C GLU A 20 2.76 21.42 4.53
N SER A 21 2.63 20.23 5.13
CA SER A 21 1.99 20.01 6.42
C SER A 21 2.89 20.41 7.58
N THR A 22 2.27 20.95 8.63
CA THR A 22 2.91 21.17 9.93
C THR A 22 3.26 19.84 10.61
N GLU A 23 4.20 19.88 11.57
CA GLU A 23 4.56 18.69 12.35
C GLU A 23 3.37 18.08 13.10
N GLU A 24 2.43 18.91 13.55
CA GLU A 24 1.21 18.46 14.22
C GLU A 24 0.27 17.70 13.28
N GLU A 25 0.05 18.23 12.08
CA GLU A 25 -0.77 17.57 11.05
C GLU A 25 -0.15 16.23 10.63
N ILE A 26 1.18 16.20 10.43
CA ILE A 26 1.91 14.97 10.09
C ILE A 26 1.76 13.94 11.22
N ARG A 27 1.93 14.36 12.48
CA ARG A 27 1.80 13.49 13.65
C ARG A 27 0.38 12.95 13.77
N LYS A 28 -0.64 13.78 13.54
CA LYS A 28 -2.04 13.37 13.57
C LYS A 28 -2.34 12.37 12.45
N ALA A 29 -2.03 12.70 11.20
CA ALA A 29 -2.26 11.80 10.05
C ALA A 29 -1.57 10.45 10.22
N ASN A 30 -0.32 10.46 10.71
CA ASN A 30 0.41 9.24 10.99
C ASN A 30 -0.20 8.42 12.13
N GLY A 31 -0.65 9.07 13.20
CA GLY A 31 -1.32 8.41 14.33
C GLY A 31 -2.64 7.78 13.92
N ASP A 32 -3.48 8.53 13.20
CA ASP A 32 -4.77 8.06 12.71
C ASP A 32 -4.60 6.86 11.78
N PHE A 33 -3.68 6.95 10.81
CA PHE A 33 -3.39 5.84 9.90
C PHE A 33 -2.90 4.59 10.62
N LEU A 34 -1.95 4.72 11.56
CA LEU A 34 -1.44 3.58 12.31
C LEU A 34 -2.48 2.95 13.24
N ALA A 35 -3.43 3.73 13.75
CA ALA A 35 -4.56 3.19 14.52
C ALA A 35 -5.45 2.29 13.65
N GLU A 36 -5.76 2.71 12.41
CA GLU A 36 -6.50 1.89 11.46
C GLU A 36 -5.73 0.63 11.02
N VAL A 37 -4.43 0.75 10.73
CA VAL A 37 -3.59 -0.42 10.41
C VAL A 37 -3.55 -1.41 11.58
N LYS A 38 -3.47 -0.92 12.82
CA LYS A 38 -3.54 -1.78 14.02
C LYS A 38 -4.89 -2.49 14.11
N TYR A 39 -6.00 -1.78 13.94
CA TYR A 39 -7.33 -2.37 13.93
C TYR A 39 -7.46 -3.45 12.84
N LEU A 40 -6.98 -3.18 11.62
CA LEU A 40 -7.00 -4.13 10.52
C LEU A 40 -6.17 -5.38 10.83
N LYS A 41 -4.97 -5.23 11.42
CA LYS A 41 -4.12 -6.35 11.83
C LYS A 41 -4.81 -7.29 12.83
N GLU A 42 -5.59 -6.74 13.76
CA GLU A 42 -6.34 -7.54 14.74
C GLU A 42 -7.46 -8.37 14.08
N LYS A 43 -8.00 -7.92 12.94
CA LYS A 43 -9.07 -8.61 12.20
C LYS A 43 -8.55 -9.53 11.11
N ALA A 44 -7.46 -9.14 10.46
CA ALA A 44 -6.88 -9.81 9.31
C ALA A 44 -5.33 -9.72 9.39
N PRO A 45 -4.69 -10.54 10.24
CA PRO A 45 -3.24 -10.49 10.44
C PRO A 45 -2.44 -10.99 9.23
N ASN A 46 -3.08 -11.72 8.31
CA ASN A 46 -2.50 -12.24 7.07
C ASN A 46 -3.48 -12.01 5.92
N ILE A 47 -2.99 -11.50 4.80
CA ILE A 47 -3.79 -11.19 3.62
C ILE A 47 -3.06 -11.72 2.38
N ASP A 48 -3.78 -12.45 1.53
CA ASP A 48 -3.21 -13.08 0.34
C ASP A 48 -2.97 -12.04 -0.76
N LEU A 49 -3.91 -11.14 -0.98
CA LEU A 49 -3.83 -10.11 -2.01
C LEU A 49 -4.21 -8.74 -1.46
N VAL A 50 -3.28 -7.79 -1.58
CA VAL A 50 -3.45 -6.40 -1.14
C VAL A 50 -3.36 -5.48 -2.34
N LEU A 51 -4.37 -4.63 -2.53
CA LEU A 51 -4.32 -3.48 -3.43
C LEU A 51 -4.17 -2.22 -2.58
N PHE A 52 -3.06 -1.49 -2.72
CA PHE A 52 -2.73 -0.38 -1.83
C PHE A 52 -2.13 0.83 -2.57
N PRO A 53 -2.48 2.08 -2.19
CA PRO A 53 -1.95 3.29 -2.78
C PRO A 53 -0.42 3.39 -2.75
N VAL A 54 0.18 3.69 -3.90
CA VAL A 54 1.56 4.16 -4.06
C VAL A 54 1.51 5.38 -4.97
N ASP A 55 1.54 6.59 -4.41
CA ASP A 55 1.11 7.79 -5.12
C ASP A 55 2.12 8.95 -5.03
N ARG A 56 2.95 9.11 -6.07
CA ARG A 56 4.01 10.15 -6.12
C ARG A 56 3.51 11.58 -5.98
N ARG A 57 2.20 11.84 -6.09
CA ARG A 57 1.63 13.17 -5.77
C ARG A 57 1.86 13.58 -4.32
N MET A 58 2.12 12.63 -3.43
CA MET A 58 2.47 12.86 -2.01
C MET A 58 3.92 13.35 -1.79
N GLY A 59 4.69 13.54 -2.85
CA GLY A 59 6.08 13.98 -2.75
C GLY A 59 6.97 12.92 -2.10
N LYS A 60 7.90 13.34 -1.24
CA LYS A 60 8.97 12.48 -0.69
C LYS A 60 8.48 11.23 0.06
N ASN A 61 7.29 11.26 0.64
CA ASN A 61 6.76 10.21 1.51
C ASN A 61 5.72 9.30 0.84
N TYR A 62 5.63 9.30 -0.49
CA TYR A 62 4.56 8.59 -1.20
C TYR A 62 4.47 7.07 -0.97
N MET A 63 5.55 6.41 -0.55
CA MET A 63 5.55 4.99 -0.20
C MET A 63 5.31 4.72 1.29
N LYS A 64 5.21 5.76 2.13
CA LYS A 64 5.25 5.62 3.60
C LYS A 64 4.11 4.77 4.15
N GLY A 65 2.87 5.01 3.72
CA GLY A 65 1.74 4.21 4.18
C GLY A 65 1.81 2.76 3.71
N ALA A 66 2.25 2.50 2.47
CA ALA A 66 2.46 1.15 1.96
C ALA A 66 3.52 0.38 2.78
N LYS A 67 4.66 1.02 3.11
CA LYS A 67 5.69 0.43 3.99
C LYS A 67 5.12 0.09 5.36
N GLN A 68 4.48 1.06 6.00
CA GLN A 68 3.87 0.89 7.32
C GLN A 68 2.82 -0.23 7.34
N PHE A 69 2.09 -0.42 6.24
CA PHE A 69 1.12 -1.50 6.10
C PHE A 69 1.80 -2.88 6.06
N ILE A 70 2.74 -3.10 5.13
CA ILE A 70 3.38 -4.42 4.94
C ILE A 70 4.30 -4.79 6.11
N GLU A 71 4.84 -3.80 6.84
CA GLU A 71 5.60 -4.02 8.08
C GLU A 71 4.73 -4.56 9.22
N GLN A 72 3.42 -4.29 9.19
CA GLN A 72 2.49 -4.64 10.26
C GLN A 72 1.61 -5.84 9.94
N ILE A 73 1.19 -5.99 8.69
CA ILE A 73 0.25 -7.02 8.24
C ILE A 73 0.94 -7.91 7.20
N LYS A 74 1.01 -9.21 7.48
CA LYS A 74 1.65 -10.16 6.57
C LYS A 74 0.87 -10.18 5.25
N THR A 75 1.56 -9.81 4.18
CA THR A 75 0.99 -9.70 2.84
C THR A 75 1.70 -10.68 1.92
N THR A 76 0.95 -11.52 1.21
CA THR A 76 1.55 -12.47 0.25
C THR A 76 1.79 -11.79 -1.10
N ILE A 77 0.80 -11.06 -1.62
CA ILE A 77 0.86 -10.39 -2.92
C ILE A 77 0.46 -8.92 -2.76
N PHE A 78 1.29 -8.02 -3.27
CA PHE A 78 1.04 -6.59 -3.28
C PHE A 78 0.81 -6.07 -4.70
N VAL A 79 -0.28 -5.33 -4.89
CA VAL A 79 -0.65 -4.67 -6.14
C VAL A 79 -0.70 -3.16 -5.89
N PRO A 80 0.13 -2.35 -6.56
CA PRO A 80 0.07 -0.90 -6.41
C PRO A 80 -1.25 -0.37 -7.00
N MET A 81 -1.77 0.73 -6.44
CA MET A 81 -2.87 1.52 -7.00
C MET A 81 -2.67 3.02 -6.75
N HIS A 82 -3.63 3.87 -7.13
CA HIS A 82 -3.60 5.35 -7.01
C HIS A 82 -2.58 6.12 -7.85
N PHE A 83 -1.76 5.47 -8.68
CA PHE A 83 -0.75 6.15 -9.50
C PHE A 83 -1.23 6.62 -10.89
N SER A 84 -2.49 6.38 -11.27
CA SER A 84 -3.04 6.70 -12.60
C SER A 84 -2.23 6.10 -13.76
N GLU A 85 -1.38 6.88 -14.43
CA GLU A 85 -0.51 6.45 -15.53
C GLU A 85 0.98 6.63 -15.19
N ASP A 86 1.29 7.01 -13.94
CA ASP A 86 2.65 7.02 -13.40
C ASP A 86 3.07 5.60 -12.99
N TYR A 87 3.21 4.73 -13.99
CA TYR A 87 3.63 3.34 -13.77
C TYR A 87 4.99 3.25 -13.10
N GLU A 88 5.92 4.16 -13.41
CA GLU A 88 7.21 4.23 -12.73
C GLU A 88 7.00 4.46 -11.22
N GLY A 89 6.17 5.44 -10.85
CA GLY A 89 5.87 5.73 -9.45
C GLY A 89 5.13 4.62 -8.72
N GLY A 90 4.12 4.02 -9.36
CA GLY A 90 3.41 2.88 -8.81
C GLY A 90 4.32 1.67 -8.57
N ASN A 91 5.20 1.38 -9.53
CA ASN A 91 6.09 0.21 -9.49
C ASN A 91 7.38 0.43 -8.69
N ALA A 92 7.70 1.66 -8.29
CA ALA A 92 8.87 1.97 -7.47
C ALA A 92 8.86 1.25 -6.11
N PHE A 93 7.70 0.77 -5.66
CA PHE A 93 7.57 0.00 -4.42
C PHE A 93 8.06 -1.46 -4.51
N TYR A 94 8.35 -1.95 -5.72
CA TYR A 94 8.77 -3.34 -5.99
C TYR A 94 9.82 -3.87 -5.01
N ASN A 95 10.96 -3.17 -4.84
CA ASN A 95 12.05 -3.64 -3.99
C ASN A 95 11.63 -3.77 -2.52
N PHE A 96 10.84 -2.81 -2.00
CA PHE A 96 10.37 -2.86 -0.61
C PHE A 96 9.40 -4.01 -0.37
N ALA A 97 8.53 -4.29 -1.35
CA ALA A 97 7.61 -5.42 -1.28
C ALA A 97 8.36 -6.76 -1.27
N GLU A 98 9.28 -6.97 -2.21
CA GLU A 98 10.05 -8.22 -2.33
C GLU A 98 10.97 -8.44 -1.12
N GLU A 99 11.63 -7.40 -0.61
CA GLU A 99 12.43 -7.45 0.64
C GLU A 99 11.58 -7.84 1.86
N ALA A 100 10.31 -7.43 1.89
CA ALA A 100 9.35 -7.83 2.92
C ALA A 100 8.72 -9.21 2.67
N GLY A 101 9.12 -9.92 1.60
CA GLY A 101 8.60 -11.23 1.23
C GLY A 101 7.24 -11.21 0.54
N CYS A 102 6.80 -10.05 0.04
CA CYS A 102 5.59 -9.89 -0.75
C CYS A 102 5.93 -10.07 -2.24
N ARG A 103 5.20 -10.92 -2.97
CA ARG A 103 5.22 -10.92 -4.43
C ARG A 103 4.61 -9.61 -4.93
N PHE A 104 5.34 -8.83 -5.72
CA PHE A 104 4.84 -7.58 -6.28
C PHE A 104 4.24 -7.77 -7.69
N ILE A 105 3.08 -7.17 -7.95
CA ILE A 105 2.48 -7.11 -9.30
C ILE A 105 2.90 -5.81 -9.99
N ASN A 106 3.71 -5.95 -11.03
CA ASN A 106 4.19 -4.83 -11.84
C ASN A 106 3.16 -4.49 -12.93
N ILE A 107 2.53 -3.31 -12.84
CA ILE A 107 1.52 -2.85 -13.79
C ILE A 107 2.18 -1.92 -14.80
N THR A 108 2.03 -2.22 -16.09
CA THR A 108 2.70 -1.53 -17.19
C THR A 108 1.75 -0.69 -18.03
N HIS A 109 0.45 -1.00 -18.03
CA HIS A 109 -0.55 -0.22 -18.76
C HIS A 109 -1.97 -0.33 -18.16
N ARG A 110 -2.86 0.58 -18.57
CA ARG A 110 -4.28 0.54 -18.18
C ARG A 110 -4.98 -0.66 -18.83
N GLY A 111 -5.82 -1.34 -18.06
CA GLY A 111 -6.57 -2.51 -18.53
C GLY A 111 -5.75 -3.80 -18.61
N GLU A 112 -4.51 -3.80 -18.10
CA GLU A 112 -3.71 -5.01 -17.95
C GLU A 112 -4.40 -6.03 -17.02
N SER A 113 -4.26 -7.31 -17.35
CA SER A 113 -4.89 -8.41 -16.62
C SER A 113 -3.83 -9.40 -16.16
N PHE A 114 -3.98 -9.89 -14.94
CA PHE A 114 -3.04 -10.81 -14.31
C PHE A 114 -3.77 -12.06 -13.84
N GLU A 115 -3.21 -13.23 -14.18
CA GLU A 115 -3.62 -14.48 -13.57
C GLU A 115 -2.85 -14.68 -12.28
N ILE A 116 -3.57 -14.79 -11.16
CA ILE A 116 -2.99 -14.95 -9.84
C ILE A 116 -3.38 -16.33 -9.31
N THR A 117 -2.36 -17.15 -9.04
CA THR A 117 -2.49 -18.47 -8.42
C THR A 117 -1.91 -18.45 -7.01
N GLN A 118 -2.44 -19.32 -6.15
CA GLN A 118 -2.00 -19.51 -4.77
C GLN A 118 -0.71 -20.33 -4.71
#